data_AF-A0A8H7P444-F1
#
_entry.id   AF-A0A8H7P444-F1
#
_cell.length_a   1.000
_cell.length_b   1.000
_cell.length_c   1.000
_cell.angle_alpha   90.00
_cell.angle_beta   90.00
_cell.angle_gamma   90.00
#
_symmetry.space_group_name_H-M   'P 1'
#
loop_
_entity.id
_entity.type
_entity.pdbx_description
1 polymer ?
#
loop_
_entity_poly.entity_id
_entity_poly.type
_entity_poly.pdbx_seq_one_letter_code
_entity_poly.pdbx_strand_id
1 'polypeptide(L)'
;MSMPILFSARNAKGKAALGKQEQVERVYRVPVDVDQQVFITVREQTSFDLDKKVWDSGIGLSSWIVDLANEQSASAPPIVDAMRRALFSSEARQILELDKLWAGAGTGIVSLVLGALRSAKARSESGCILTTDLASAMPLLEHNIASNDSSFTCSSTRPRAVVLDWDEERFPEEVSDIQHDFDVIIMADVTYNTSSFPSLIRTLDNIVRVGSSTAGSDPRPHHPLILLGYKERDPSERSLWDVAQNIGIRFEQVGERRGAGGEPIEIWIGTVQ
;
A
#
# COMPACT_ATOMS: atom_id res chain seq x y z
N MET A 1 4.98 -13.43 -14.12
CA MET A 1 4.38 -14.77 -14.29
C MET A 1 3.97 -15.27 -12.91
N SER A 2 2.67 -15.43 -12.65
CA SER A 2 2.17 -15.98 -11.39
C SER A 2 2.57 -17.46 -11.28
N MET A 3 3.03 -17.87 -10.10
CA MET A 3 3.20 -19.30 -9.81
C MET A 3 1.83 -20.00 -9.83
N PRO A 4 1.79 -21.30 -10.16
CA PRO A 4 0.56 -22.07 -10.03
C PRO A 4 0.03 -21.98 -8.60
N ILE A 5 -1.29 -21.87 -8.44
CA ILE A 5 -1.95 -21.98 -7.14
C ILE A 5 -1.61 -23.36 -6.58
N LEU A 6 -0.76 -23.41 -5.55
CA LEU A 6 -0.39 -24.64 -4.88
C LEU A 6 -1.49 -24.99 -3.87
N PHE A 7 -2.35 -25.93 -4.23
CA PHE A 7 -3.26 -26.54 -3.26
C PHE A 7 -2.46 -27.42 -2.30
N SER A 8 -2.07 -26.86 -1.16
CA SER A 8 -1.52 -27.62 -0.04
C SER A 8 -2.66 -28.42 0.61
N ALA A 9 -2.92 -29.63 0.10
CA ALA A 9 -3.65 -30.64 0.87
C ALA A 9 -2.70 -31.15 1.96
N ARG A 10 -2.65 -30.49 3.13
CA ARG A 10 -2.10 -31.15 4.32
C ARG A 10 -2.92 -32.43 4.51
N ASN A 11 -2.25 -33.57 4.45
CA ASN A 11 -2.81 -34.91 4.63
C ASN A 11 -3.58 -35.03 5.95
N ALA A 12 -4.82 -34.60 5.97
CA ALA A 12 -5.75 -34.84 7.05
C ALA A 12 -6.30 -36.26 6.86
N LYS A 13 -5.58 -37.24 7.41
CA LYS A 13 -6.16 -38.57 7.67
C LYS A 13 -7.27 -38.41 8.71
N GLY A 14 -8.48 -38.16 8.24
CA GLY A 14 -9.68 -38.10 9.07
C GLY A 14 -10.85 -37.54 8.29
N LYS A 15 -12.02 -38.17 8.41
CA LYS A 15 -13.29 -37.78 7.78
C LYS A 15 -13.81 -36.36 8.15
N ALA A 16 -13.00 -35.54 8.83
CA ALA A 16 -13.26 -34.13 9.11
C ALA A 16 -12.72 -33.16 8.03
N ALA A 17 -12.01 -33.66 7.02
CA ALA A 17 -11.30 -32.86 6.02
C ALA A 17 -12.13 -32.45 4.77
N LEU A 18 -13.45 -32.36 4.91
CA LEU A 18 -14.38 -31.86 3.88
C LEU A 18 -14.98 -30.50 4.30
N GLY A 19 -14.25 -29.73 5.11
CA GLY A 19 -14.63 -28.35 5.43
C GLY A 19 -14.50 -27.46 4.19
N LYS A 20 -15.35 -26.43 4.09
CA LYS A 20 -15.20 -25.35 3.11
C LYS A 20 -13.78 -24.78 3.27
N GLN A 21 -13.03 -24.62 2.18
CA GLN A 21 -11.73 -23.97 2.24
C GLN A 21 -11.94 -22.50 2.61
N GLU A 22 -11.63 -22.13 3.85
CA GLU A 22 -11.85 -20.77 4.39
C GLU A 22 -10.70 -19.81 4.11
N GLN A 23 -9.52 -20.33 3.74
CA GLN A 23 -8.31 -19.54 3.54
C GLN A 23 -7.54 -19.99 2.30
N VAL A 24 -6.91 -19.04 1.62
CA VAL A 24 -6.03 -19.26 0.47
C VAL A 24 -4.71 -18.57 0.78
N GLU A 25 -3.59 -19.23 0.49
CA GLU A 25 -2.27 -18.62 0.54
C GLU A 25 -1.74 -18.47 -0.87
N ARG A 26 -1.19 -17.28 -1.14
CA ARG A 26 -0.55 -16.96 -2.41
C ARG A 26 0.89 -16.60 -2.14
N VAL A 27 1.77 -17.12 -3.00
CA VAL A 27 3.21 -16.82 -2.93
C VAL A 27 3.57 -16.00 -4.16
N TYR A 28 4.05 -14.79 -3.92
CA TYR A 28 4.50 -13.85 -4.93
C TYR A 28 6.02 -13.83 -4.95
N ARG A 29 6.58 -13.96 -6.16
CA ARG A 29 8.02 -13.85 -6.37
C ARG A 29 8.36 -12.40 -6.69
N VAL A 30 9.13 -11.76 -5.83
CA VAL A 30 9.49 -10.33 -5.93
C VAL A 30 10.98 -10.21 -6.25
N PRO A 31 11.36 -9.75 -7.45
CA PRO A 31 12.76 -9.45 -7.76
C PRO A 31 13.17 -8.16 -7.06
N VAL A 32 14.07 -8.28 -6.07
CA VAL A 32 14.53 -7.14 -5.26
C VAL A 32 15.82 -6.50 -5.79
N ASP A 33 16.58 -7.26 -6.58
CA ASP A 33 17.75 -6.82 -7.34
C ASP A 33 17.93 -7.71 -8.60
N VAL A 34 18.93 -7.42 -9.43
CA VAL A 34 19.23 -8.13 -10.70
C VAL A 34 19.32 -9.64 -10.52
N ASP A 35 19.97 -10.09 -9.45
CA ASP A 35 20.19 -11.51 -9.15
C ASP A 35 19.54 -11.97 -7.84
N GLN A 36 18.70 -11.13 -7.22
CA GLN A 36 18.07 -11.42 -5.93
C GLN A 36 16.55 -11.36 -6.01
N GLN A 37 15.91 -12.34 -5.42
CA GLN A 37 14.45 -12.40 -5.30
C GLN A 37 14.06 -12.87 -3.91
N VAL A 38 12.92 -12.37 -3.44
CA VAL A 38 12.26 -12.86 -2.23
C VAL A 38 10.88 -13.42 -2.57
N PHE A 39 10.30 -14.15 -1.63
CA PHE A 39 8.98 -14.72 -1.77
C PHE A 39 8.07 -14.10 -0.71
N ILE A 40 7.04 -13.39 -1.16
CA ILE A 40 6.03 -12.79 -0.28
C ILE A 40 4.84 -13.73 -0.23
N THR A 41 4.56 -14.24 0.97
CA THR A 41 3.42 -15.11 1.24
C THR A 41 2.27 -14.29 1.79
N VAL A 42 1.13 -14.33 1.12
CA VAL A 42 -0.05 -13.54 1.49
C VAL A 42 -1.22 -14.48 1.66
N ARG A 43 -1.83 -14.45 2.85
CA ARG A 43 -3.05 -15.17 3.15
C ARG A 43 -4.26 -14.28 2.87
N GLU A 44 -5.27 -14.92 2.28
CA GLU A 44 -6.62 -14.42 2.05
C GLU A 44 -7.61 -15.30 2.82
N GLN A 45 -8.77 -14.73 3.17
CA GLN A 45 -9.93 -15.50 3.62
C GLN A 45 -10.98 -15.52 2.51
N THR A 46 -11.56 -16.69 2.27
CA THR A 46 -12.56 -16.93 1.22
C THR A 46 -13.99 -16.62 1.67
N SER A 47 -14.13 -15.90 2.78
CA SER A 47 -15.42 -15.39 3.25
C SER A 47 -15.95 -14.29 2.30
N PHE A 48 -17.18 -13.83 2.53
CA PHE A 48 -17.77 -12.75 1.74
C PHE A 48 -17.14 -11.38 2.02
N ASP A 49 -16.41 -11.28 3.12
CA ASP A 49 -15.70 -10.10 3.56
C ASP A 49 -14.66 -9.71 2.49
N LEU A 50 -14.84 -8.52 1.90
CA LEU A 50 -14.10 -8.08 0.71
C LEU A 50 -12.63 -7.75 1.02
N ASP A 51 -12.32 -7.52 2.28
CA ASP A 51 -11.01 -7.13 2.81
C ASP A 51 -10.05 -8.28 2.92
N LYS A 52 -10.55 -9.48 3.14
CA LYS A 52 -9.66 -10.61 3.26
C LYS A 52 -9.20 -11.13 1.90
N LYS A 53 -9.28 -10.31 0.84
CA LYS A 53 -8.95 -10.66 -0.54
C LYS A 53 -7.83 -9.77 -1.05
N VAL A 54 -7.03 -10.34 -1.94
CA VAL A 54 -6.05 -9.63 -2.73
C VAL A 54 -6.75 -9.08 -3.96
N TRP A 55 -6.69 -7.76 -4.11
CA TRP A 55 -7.27 -7.06 -5.24
C TRP A 55 -6.25 -6.77 -6.34
N ASP A 56 -6.74 -6.72 -7.57
CA ASP A 56 -5.94 -6.44 -8.78
C ASP A 56 -5.14 -5.14 -8.64
N SER A 57 -5.73 -4.08 -8.07
CA SER A 57 -5.05 -2.80 -7.85
C SER A 57 -3.82 -2.94 -6.95
N GLY A 58 -3.91 -3.74 -5.87
CA GLY A 58 -2.77 -4.04 -5.00
C GLY A 58 -1.66 -4.82 -5.73
N ILE A 59 -2.02 -5.76 -6.60
CA ILE A 59 -1.06 -6.50 -7.43
C ILE A 59 -0.41 -5.62 -8.49
N GLY A 60 -1.20 -4.85 -9.24
CA GLY A 60 -0.72 -3.96 -10.26
C GLY A 60 0.20 -2.88 -9.69
N LEU A 61 -0.21 -2.27 -8.57
CA LEU A 61 0.60 -1.29 -7.89
C LEU A 61 1.91 -1.88 -7.37
N SER A 62 1.84 -3.05 -6.72
CA SER A 62 3.05 -3.77 -6.27
C SER A 62 3.98 -4.09 -7.44
N SER A 63 3.45 -4.54 -8.57
CA SER A 63 4.25 -4.81 -9.78
C SER A 63 4.90 -3.53 -10.32
N TRP A 64 4.19 -2.41 -10.33
CA TRP A 64 4.73 -1.13 -10.77
C TRP A 64 5.83 -0.63 -9.83
N ILE A 65 5.66 -0.78 -8.51
CA ILE A 65 6.66 -0.44 -7.49
C ILE A 65 7.93 -1.29 -7.66
N VAL A 66 7.80 -2.59 -7.98
CA VAL A 66 8.96 -3.46 -8.29
C VAL A 66 9.73 -2.95 -9.49
N ASP A 67 9.05 -2.57 -10.57
CA ASP A 67 9.71 -2.03 -11.76
C ASP A 67 10.39 -0.71 -11.42
N LEU A 68 9.71 0.19 -10.70
CA LEU A 68 10.25 1.47 -10.25
C LEU A 68 11.53 1.30 -9.40
N ALA A 69 11.58 0.26 -8.56
CA ALA A 69 12.72 -0.04 -7.69
C ALA A 69 13.96 -0.53 -8.48
N ASN A 70 13.73 -1.17 -9.62
CA ASN A 70 14.77 -1.81 -10.43
C ASN A 70 15.15 -0.99 -11.67
N GLU A 71 14.31 -0.06 -12.09
CA GLU A 71 14.56 0.84 -13.22
C GLU A 71 15.60 1.92 -12.87
N GLN A 72 16.70 1.92 -13.64
CA GLN A 72 17.77 2.93 -13.56
C GLN A 72 17.58 4.04 -14.60
N SER A 73 16.38 4.20 -15.15
CA SER A 73 16.16 5.04 -16.34
C SER A 73 16.47 6.51 -16.08
N ALA A 74 17.27 7.11 -16.97
CA ALA A 74 17.57 8.54 -17.01
C ALA A 74 16.46 9.38 -17.70
N SER A 75 15.39 8.73 -18.19
CA SER A 75 14.31 9.36 -18.95
C SER A 75 12.94 9.28 -18.27
N ALA A 76 12.87 8.93 -16.99
CA ALA A 76 11.61 8.91 -16.26
C ALA A 76 11.04 10.34 -16.10
N PRO A 77 9.70 10.51 -16.14
CA PRO A 77 9.09 11.80 -15.81
C PRO A 77 9.54 12.29 -14.42
N PRO A 78 9.76 13.61 -14.19
CA PRO A 78 10.26 14.13 -12.93
C PRO A 78 9.46 13.70 -11.69
N ILE A 79 8.14 13.56 -11.82
CA ILE A 79 7.23 13.11 -10.76
C ILE A 79 7.45 11.64 -10.38
N VAL A 80 7.72 10.77 -11.37
CA VAL A 80 8.04 9.36 -11.16
C VAL A 80 9.40 9.23 -10.48
N ASP A 81 10.37 10.05 -10.89
CA ASP A 81 11.68 10.13 -10.26
C ASP A 81 11.64 10.62 -8.81
N ALA A 82 10.77 11.60 -8.53
CA ALA A 82 10.51 12.05 -7.17
C ALA A 82 9.92 10.94 -6.31
N MET A 83 8.92 10.21 -6.83
CA MET A 83 8.34 9.05 -6.16
C MET A 83 9.36 7.94 -5.91
N ARG A 84 10.22 7.62 -6.88
CA ARG A 84 11.30 6.64 -6.72
C ARG A 84 12.25 7.03 -5.58
N ARG A 85 12.65 8.30 -5.50
CA ARG A 85 13.51 8.79 -4.41
C ARG A 85 12.79 8.73 -3.06
N ALA A 86 11.53 9.14 -3.00
CA ALA A 86 10.74 9.10 -1.78
C ALA A 86 10.53 7.65 -1.28
N LEU A 87 10.36 6.68 -2.19
CA LEU A 87 10.17 5.27 -1.83
C LEU A 87 11.47 4.50 -1.56
N PHE A 88 12.59 4.84 -2.20
CA PHE A 88 13.79 3.98 -2.24
C PHE A 88 15.12 4.67 -1.92
N SER A 89 15.13 5.95 -1.56
CA SER A 89 16.38 6.57 -1.08
C SER A 89 16.94 5.84 0.14
N SER A 90 18.25 5.95 0.35
CA SER A 90 18.92 5.43 1.55
C SER A 90 18.57 6.17 2.85
N GLU A 91 17.87 7.30 2.77
CA GLU A 91 17.43 8.09 3.93
C GLU A 91 16.27 7.41 4.68
N ALA A 92 16.03 7.89 5.92
CA ALA A 92 14.82 7.55 6.65
C ALA A 92 13.59 7.98 5.85
N ARG A 93 12.59 7.10 5.77
CA ARG A 93 11.32 7.39 5.10
C ARG A 93 10.15 7.02 5.98
N GLN A 94 9.18 7.90 6.07
CA GLN A 94 7.90 7.69 6.73
C GLN A 94 6.85 7.45 5.66
N ILE A 95 6.34 6.23 5.59
CA ILE A 95 5.40 5.80 4.55
C ILE A 95 4.12 5.34 5.22
N LEU A 96 2.98 5.82 4.73
CA LEU A 96 1.66 5.45 5.18
C LEU A 96 0.88 4.78 4.06
N GLU A 97 0.50 3.52 4.21
CA GLU A 97 -0.51 2.90 3.36
C GLU A 97 -1.89 3.10 4.00
N LEU A 98 -2.73 3.87 3.31
CA LEU A 98 -4.14 4.03 3.64
C LEU A 98 -4.93 2.94 2.94
N ASP A 99 -5.56 2.10 3.74
CA ASP A 99 -6.59 1.19 3.30
C ASP A 99 -7.85 1.42 4.16
N LYS A 100 -9.00 1.36 3.50
CA LYS A 100 -10.31 1.31 4.16
C LYS A 100 -11.19 0.57 3.19
N LEU A 101 -11.24 -0.73 3.39
CA LEU A 101 -12.53 -1.35 3.23
C LEU A 101 -13.33 -1.14 4.51
N TRP A 102 -14.65 -0.96 4.39
CA TRP A 102 -15.59 -1.27 5.49
C TRP A 102 -15.51 -2.74 5.95
N ALA A 103 -14.60 -3.50 5.35
CA ALA A 103 -14.20 -4.82 5.72
C ALA A 103 -12.73 -4.91 6.23
N GLY A 104 -11.71 -4.10 5.85
CA GLY A 104 -10.31 -4.42 6.20
C GLY A 104 -9.18 -4.15 5.15
N ALA A 105 -7.90 -4.17 5.60
CA ALA A 105 -6.60 -3.72 5.02
C ALA A 105 -6.14 -4.36 3.70
N GLY A 106 -7.08 -4.96 3.00
CA GLY A 106 -6.75 -6.07 2.16
C GLY A 106 -5.93 -7.08 2.98
N THR A 107 -4.75 -7.33 2.45
CA THR A 107 -3.79 -8.29 2.95
C THR A 107 -2.42 -7.68 3.26
N GLY A 108 -2.28 -6.36 3.10
CA GLY A 108 -1.02 -5.62 3.23
C GLY A 108 -0.01 -5.83 2.09
N ILE A 109 -0.43 -6.41 0.96
CA ILE A 109 0.50 -6.85 -0.10
C ILE A 109 1.41 -5.72 -0.62
N VAL A 110 0.92 -4.49 -0.74
CA VAL A 110 1.72 -3.37 -1.25
C VAL A 110 2.83 -3.01 -0.25
N SER A 111 2.50 -2.86 1.03
CA SER A 111 3.50 -2.63 2.08
C SER A 111 4.48 -3.78 2.27
N LEU A 112 4.04 -5.04 2.14
CA LEU A 112 4.94 -6.20 2.21
C LEU A 112 5.98 -6.18 1.07
N VAL A 113 5.53 -5.91 -0.15
CA VAL A 113 6.40 -5.80 -1.33
C VAL A 113 7.35 -4.60 -1.17
N LEU A 114 6.83 -3.44 -0.76
CA LEU A 114 7.64 -2.25 -0.53
C LEU A 114 8.69 -2.47 0.56
N GLY A 115 8.30 -3.08 1.67
CA GLY A 115 9.18 -3.39 2.79
C GLY A 115 10.32 -4.33 2.38
N ALA A 116 10.03 -5.35 1.56
CA ALA A 116 11.04 -6.23 1.01
C ALA A 116 12.01 -5.52 0.04
N LEU A 117 11.48 -4.70 -0.88
CA LEU A 117 12.29 -3.91 -1.81
C LEU A 117 13.19 -2.91 -1.08
N ARG A 118 12.64 -2.22 -0.07
CA ARG A 118 13.41 -1.33 0.79
C ARG A 118 14.43 -2.10 1.60
N SER A 119 14.13 -3.29 2.12
CA SER A 119 15.10 -4.11 2.86
C SER A 119 16.33 -4.49 2.05
N ALA A 120 16.19 -4.68 0.74
CA ALA A 120 17.30 -4.96 -0.17
C ALA A 120 18.15 -3.72 -0.50
N LYS A 121 17.59 -2.50 -0.39
CA LYS A 121 18.24 -1.25 -0.84
C LYS A 121 18.61 -0.28 0.29
N ALA A 122 17.81 -0.25 1.35
CA ALA A 122 17.94 0.67 2.47
C ALA A 122 19.11 0.27 3.36
N ARG A 123 19.83 1.28 3.84
CA ARG A 123 20.91 1.14 4.82
C ARG A 123 20.58 1.84 6.15
N SER A 124 19.41 2.47 6.23
CA SER A 124 18.95 3.23 7.39
C SER A 124 18.03 2.39 8.25
N GLU A 125 18.32 2.35 9.55
CA GLU A 125 17.44 1.76 10.57
C GLU A 125 16.34 2.75 11.03
N SER A 126 16.33 3.98 10.49
CA SER A 126 15.35 5.02 10.82
C SER A 126 14.26 5.15 9.75
N GLY A 127 13.07 5.60 10.17
CA GLY A 127 11.85 5.64 9.36
C GLY A 127 10.88 4.51 9.72
N CYS A 128 9.71 4.47 9.07
CA CYS A 128 8.77 3.36 9.20
C CYS A 128 7.82 3.25 8.01
N ILE A 129 7.22 2.07 7.88
CA ILE A 129 6.11 1.79 6.98
C ILE A 129 4.91 1.45 7.86
N LEU A 130 3.93 2.35 7.92
CA LEU A 130 2.64 2.07 8.56
C LEU A 130 1.68 1.56 7.50
N THR A 131 1.06 0.41 7.76
CA THR A 131 0.00 -0.16 6.93
C THR A 131 -1.28 -0.20 7.75
N THR A 132 -2.33 0.44 7.24
CA THR A 132 -3.48 0.81 8.07
C THR A 132 -4.79 0.29 7.54
N ASP A 133 -5.71 -0.06 8.46
CA ASP A 133 -7.13 -0.29 8.18
C ASP A 133 -7.95 -0.41 9.47
N LEU A 134 -9.21 -0.83 9.39
CA LEU A 134 -10.11 -1.17 10.46
C LEU A 134 -9.61 -2.34 11.31
N ALA A 135 -10.02 -2.33 12.59
CA ALA A 135 -9.66 -3.35 13.58
C ALA A 135 -10.00 -4.80 13.14
N SER A 136 -11.03 -4.98 12.30
CA SER A 136 -11.42 -6.30 11.79
C SER A 136 -10.35 -6.98 10.93
N ALA A 137 -9.51 -6.20 10.24
CA ALA A 137 -8.46 -6.71 9.36
C ALA A 137 -7.15 -7.02 10.06
N MET A 138 -6.90 -6.43 11.23
CA MET A 138 -5.61 -6.51 11.91
C MET A 138 -5.11 -7.94 12.10
N PRO A 139 -5.95 -8.92 12.51
CA PRO A 139 -5.47 -10.30 12.65
C PRO A 139 -4.91 -10.91 11.36
N LEU A 140 -5.47 -10.56 10.20
CA LEU A 140 -4.99 -11.04 8.91
C LEU A 140 -3.74 -10.26 8.46
N LEU A 141 -3.77 -8.94 8.61
CA LEU A 141 -2.66 -8.06 8.25
C LEU A 141 -1.40 -8.41 9.05
N GLU A 142 -1.52 -8.50 10.37
CA GLU A 142 -0.42 -8.90 11.27
C GLU A 142 0.10 -10.30 10.95
N HIS A 143 -0.80 -11.24 10.64
CA HIS A 143 -0.41 -12.59 10.21
C HIS A 143 0.43 -12.57 8.94
N ASN A 144 0.03 -11.78 7.93
CA ASN A 144 0.77 -11.66 6.69
C ASN A 144 2.11 -10.96 6.91
N ILE A 145 2.19 -9.93 7.74
CA ILE A 145 3.46 -9.30 8.11
C ILE A 145 4.40 -10.31 8.78
N ALA A 146 3.93 -11.01 9.81
CA ALA A 146 4.74 -11.99 10.54
C ALA A 146 5.22 -13.14 9.65
N SER A 147 4.38 -13.59 8.70
CA SER A 147 4.72 -14.65 7.75
C SER A 147 5.82 -14.26 6.76
N ASN A 148 6.13 -12.96 6.66
CA ASN A 148 7.17 -12.42 5.79
C ASN A 148 8.33 -11.79 6.57
N ASP A 149 8.46 -12.00 7.88
CA ASP A 149 9.50 -11.37 8.71
C ASP A 149 10.92 -11.56 8.16
N SER A 150 11.21 -12.72 7.56
CA SER A 150 12.51 -13.01 6.93
C SER A 150 12.84 -12.14 5.71
N SER A 151 11.85 -11.45 5.13
CA SER A 151 12.04 -10.52 4.01
C SER A 151 12.41 -9.12 4.47
N PHE A 152 12.41 -8.85 5.78
CA PHE A 152 12.71 -7.54 6.35
C PHE A 152 14.04 -7.56 7.11
N THR A 153 14.95 -6.65 6.75
CA THR A 153 16.29 -6.59 7.37
C THR A 153 16.33 -5.75 8.63
N CYS A 154 15.40 -4.82 8.82
CA CYS A 154 15.30 -3.96 10.00
C CYS A 154 13.85 -3.53 10.28
N SER A 155 13.63 -2.90 11.44
CA SER A 155 12.31 -2.43 11.87
C SER A 155 11.74 -1.32 10.99
N SER A 156 12.58 -0.48 10.37
CA SER A 156 12.13 0.63 9.51
C SER A 156 11.59 0.17 8.16
N THR A 157 11.95 -1.04 7.71
CA THR A 157 11.46 -1.65 6.46
C THR A 157 10.41 -2.72 6.70
N ARG A 158 10.22 -3.17 7.94
CA ARG A 158 9.13 -4.05 8.34
C ARG A 158 7.82 -3.25 8.49
N PRO A 159 6.76 -3.58 7.73
CA PRO A 159 5.47 -2.91 7.91
C PRO A 159 4.92 -3.08 9.33
N ARG A 160 4.29 -2.02 9.84
CA ARG A 160 3.60 -2.00 11.13
C ARG A 160 2.11 -1.83 10.87
N ALA A 161 1.33 -2.82 11.27
CA ALA A 161 -0.12 -2.74 11.25
C ALA A 161 -0.59 -1.69 12.27
N VAL A 162 -1.44 -0.76 11.85
CA VAL A 162 -2.05 0.25 12.74
C VAL A 162 -3.53 0.37 12.40
N VAL A 163 -4.38 0.43 13.43
CA VAL A 163 -5.80 0.66 13.22
C VAL A 163 -6.03 2.11 12.84
N LEU A 164 -6.65 2.36 11.69
CA LEU A 164 -7.04 3.69 11.24
C LEU A 164 -8.44 3.63 10.64
N ASP A 165 -9.42 4.18 11.36
CA ASP A 165 -10.76 4.41 10.82
C ASP A 165 -10.86 5.84 10.29
N TRP A 166 -11.08 6.01 8.99
CA TRP A 166 -11.22 7.34 8.40
C TRP A 166 -12.46 8.08 8.89
N ASP A 167 -13.45 7.39 9.48
CA ASP A 167 -14.63 8.00 10.08
C ASP A 167 -14.35 8.62 11.45
N GLU A 168 -13.26 8.23 12.12
CA GLU A 168 -12.81 8.86 13.36
C GLU A 168 -12.12 10.20 13.10
N GLU A 169 -12.29 11.15 14.03
CA GLU A 169 -11.67 12.48 13.94
C GLU A 169 -10.22 12.51 14.41
N ARG A 170 -9.84 11.58 15.28
CA ARG A 170 -8.52 11.52 15.90
C ARG A 170 -7.72 10.39 15.28
N PHE A 171 -6.49 10.70 14.90
CA PHE A 171 -5.56 9.67 14.50
C PHE A 171 -5.08 8.85 15.71
N PRO A 172 -4.76 7.56 15.50
CA PRO A 172 -4.03 6.78 16.49
C PRO A 172 -2.69 7.45 16.80
N GLU A 173 -2.12 7.16 17.98
CA GLU A 173 -0.87 7.77 18.45
C GLU A 173 0.27 7.54 17.43
N GLU A 174 0.36 6.34 16.88
CA GLU A 174 1.40 5.96 15.92
C GLU A 174 1.36 6.77 14.62
N VAL A 175 0.17 7.20 14.18
CA VAL A 175 0.00 8.06 12.99
C VAL A 175 0.19 9.53 13.40
N SER A 176 -0.36 9.92 14.55
CA SER A 176 -0.25 11.29 15.08
C SER A 176 1.18 11.73 15.36
N ASP A 177 2.03 10.80 15.80
CA ASP A 177 3.43 11.06 16.14
C ASP A 177 4.28 11.42 14.92
N ILE A 178 3.90 10.97 13.72
CA ILE A 178 4.67 11.15 12.48
C ILE A 178 3.89 11.84 11.36
N GLN A 179 2.68 12.31 11.63
CA GLN A 179 1.80 12.94 10.63
C GLN A 179 2.40 14.16 9.92
N HIS A 180 3.41 14.79 10.52
CA HIS A 180 4.11 15.95 9.94
C HIS A 180 5.23 15.55 8.96
N ASP A 181 5.67 14.30 9.00
CA ASP A 181 6.92 13.86 8.36
C ASP A 181 6.69 12.80 7.28
N PHE A 182 5.45 12.53 6.89
CA PHE A 182 5.16 11.56 5.83
C PHE A 182 5.80 11.99 4.51
N ASP A 183 6.59 11.10 3.92
CA ASP A 183 7.17 11.26 2.59
C ASP A 183 6.22 10.77 1.51
N VAL A 184 5.53 9.65 1.78
CA VAL A 184 4.63 8.99 0.83
C VAL A 184 3.39 8.46 1.51
N ILE A 185 2.23 8.74 0.92
CA ILE A 185 0.97 8.07 1.20
C ILE A 185 0.67 7.11 0.05
N ILE A 186 0.41 5.84 0.34
CA ILE A 186 0.08 4.82 -0.64
C ILE A 186 -1.39 4.46 -0.48
N MET A 187 -2.12 4.36 -1.59
CA MET A 187 -3.50 3.93 -1.63
C MET A 187 -3.65 2.90 -2.73
N ALA A 188 -4.30 1.77 -2.44
CA ALA A 188 -4.63 0.78 -3.45
C ALA A 188 -6.10 0.42 -3.28
N ASP A 189 -6.87 0.55 -4.36
CA ASP A 189 -8.28 0.11 -4.38
C ASP A 189 -9.26 0.82 -3.44
N VAL A 190 -8.89 1.98 -2.91
CA VAL A 190 -9.69 2.76 -1.96
C VAL A 190 -10.94 3.43 -2.57
N THR A 191 -11.13 3.33 -3.88
CA THR A 191 -12.14 4.10 -4.63
C THR A 191 -13.48 3.41 -4.76
N TYR A 192 -13.57 2.11 -4.43
CA TYR A 192 -14.74 1.27 -4.74
C TYR A 192 -16.05 1.71 -4.05
N ASN A 193 -15.94 2.44 -2.93
CA ASN A 193 -17.07 2.94 -2.17
C ASN A 193 -17.07 4.47 -2.13
N THR A 194 -17.78 5.09 -3.08
CA THR A 194 -17.90 6.55 -3.18
C THR A 194 -18.47 7.20 -1.92
N SER A 195 -19.25 6.47 -1.11
CA SER A 195 -19.74 6.99 0.18
C SER A 195 -18.63 7.21 1.21
N SER A 196 -17.46 6.59 1.04
CA SER A 196 -16.30 6.76 1.92
C SER A 196 -15.41 7.96 1.53
N PHE A 197 -15.69 8.62 0.39
CA PHE A 197 -14.88 9.74 -0.09
C PHE A 197 -14.82 10.91 0.88
N PRO A 198 -15.91 11.35 1.54
CA PRO A 198 -15.82 12.44 2.53
C PRO A 198 -14.82 12.13 3.65
N SER A 199 -14.82 10.90 4.15
CA SER A 199 -13.94 10.46 5.23
C SER A 199 -12.49 10.32 4.76
N LEU A 200 -12.27 9.71 3.57
CA LEU A 200 -10.94 9.61 2.96
C LEU A 200 -10.33 10.99 2.71
N ILE A 201 -11.10 11.90 2.11
CA ILE A 201 -10.65 13.26 1.81
C ILE A 201 -10.35 14.02 3.10
N ARG A 202 -11.15 13.86 4.15
CA ARG A 202 -10.85 14.45 5.46
C ARG A 202 -9.52 13.91 6.03
N THR A 203 -9.29 12.60 5.96
CA THR A 203 -8.03 11.99 6.40
C THR A 203 -6.84 12.54 5.60
N LEU A 204 -6.95 12.61 4.27
CA LEU A 204 -5.91 13.18 3.41
C LEU A 204 -5.68 14.67 3.70
N ASP A 205 -6.73 15.46 3.85
CA ASP A 205 -6.66 16.89 4.16
C ASP A 205 -5.95 17.13 5.50
N ASN A 206 -6.29 16.33 6.53
CA ASN A 206 -5.62 16.39 7.83
C ASN A 206 -4.13 16.08 7.71
N ILE A 207 -3.75 15.00 7.03
CA ILE A 207 -2.33 14.63 6.86
C ILE A 207 -1.57 15.73 6.09
N VAL A 208 -2.14 16.19 4.98
CA VAL A 208 -1.51 17.16 4.08
C VAL A 208 -1.37 18.55 4.72
N ARG A 209 -2.40 19.05 5.41
CA ARG A 209 -2.36 20.36 6.07
C ARG A 209 -1.39 20.39 7.24
N VAL A 210 -1.26 19.28 7.94
CA VAL A 210 -0.43 19.17 9.13
C VAL A 210 1.07 19.13 8.75
N GLY A 211 1.42 18.53 7.61
CA GLY A 211 2.76 18.64 7.01
C GLY A 211 3.16 20.04 6.54
N SER A 212 2.20 20.93 6.29
CA SER A 212 2.45 22.35 5.94
C SER A 212 2.95 23.19 7.12
N SER A 213 2.83 22.69 8.35
CA SER A 213 3.19 23.45 9.55
C SER A 213 4.69 23.37 9.79
N THR A 214 5.37 24.50 9.55
CA THR A 214 6.82 24.69 9.68
C THR A 214 7.30 24.43 11.11
N ALA A 215 7.63 23.18 11.43
CA ALA A 215 8.30 22.79 12.67
C ALA A 215 9.67 22.17 12.34
N GLY A 216 10.50 22.88 11.58
CA GLY A 216 11.84 22.42 11.20
C GLY A 216 12.65 23.48 10.47
N SER A 217 13.98 23.32 10.48
CA SER A 217 14.98 24.27 9.96
C SER A 217 15.03 24.43 8.43
N ASP A 218 14.20 23.72 7.66
CA ASP A 218 14.05 23.91 6.21
C ASP A 218 12.77 24.75 5.95
N PRO A 219 12.86 25.95 5.35
CA PRO A 219 11.74 26.86 5.16
C PRO A 219 10.73 26.41 4.09
N ARG A 220 10.85 25.20 3.53
CA ARG A 220 9.92 24.68 2.52
C ARG A 220 8.92 23.71 3.16
N PRO A 221 7.61 23.89 2.93
CA PRO A 221 6.63 22.91 3.38
C PRO A 221 6.93 21.55 2.75
N HIS A 222 7.05 20.52 3.58
CA HIS A 222 7.24 19.14 3.14
C HIS A 222 5.87 18.49 3.00
N HIS A 223 5.46 18.22 1.76
CA HIS A 223 4.20 17.54 1.49
C HIS A 223 4.47 16.12 1.02
N PRO A 224 3.71 15.13 1.52
CA PRO A 224 3.83 13.77 1.04
C PRO A 224 3.44 13.68 -0.44
N LEU A 225 4.14 12.83 -1.19
CA LEU A 225 3.63 12.35 -2.47
C LEU A 225 2.57 11.28 -2.22
N ILE A 226 1.56 11.23 -3.07
CA ILE A 226 0.49 10.24 -2.94
C ILE A 226 0.62 9.25 -4.10
N LEU A 227 0.67 7.96 -3.83
CA LEU A 227 0.71 6.91 -4.84
C LEU A 227 -0.61 6.15 -4.82
N LEU A 228 -1.35 6.17 -5.93
CA LEU A 228 -2.65 5.52 -6.04
C LEU A 228 -2.64 4.45 -7.14
N GLY A 229 -2.96 3.21 -6.77
CA GLY A 229 -3.32 2.14 -7.68
C GLY A 229 -4.84 2.08 -7.84
N TYR A 230 -5.34 2.36 -9.03
CA TYR A 230 -6.76 2.42 -9.34
C TYR A 230 -7.14 1.41 -10.42
N LYS A 231 -8.27 0.74 -10.25
CA LYS A 231 -8.89 -0.05 -11.31
C LYS A 231 -10.36 0.34 -11.40
N GLU A 232 -10.76 0.86 -12.56
CA GLU A 232 -12.13 1.28 -12.78
C GLU A 232 -13.09 0.08 -12.73
N ARG A 233 -14.12 0.20 -11.90
CA ARG A 233 -15.25 -0.73 -11.84
C ARG A 233 -16.57 -0.01 -12.05
N ASP A 234 -16.62 1.25 -11.64
CA ASP A 234 -17.74 2.15 -11.84
C ASP A 234 -17.20 3.56 -12.16
N PRO A 235 -17.69 4.23 -13.22
CA PRO A 235 -17.22 5.57 -13.56
C PRO A 235 -17.40 6.62 -12.43
N SER A 236 -18.34 6.42 -11.50
CA SER A 236 -18.54 7.31 -10.36
C SER A 236 -17.35 7.34 -9.39
N GLU A 237 -16.52 6.30 -9.38
CA GLU A 237 -15.27 6.24 -8.61
C GLU A 237 -14.31 7.38 -8.99
N ARG A 238 -14.38 7.85 -10.25
CA ARG A 238 -13.56 8.96 -10.74
C ARG A 238 -13.88 10.32 -10.09
N SER A 239 -15.00 10.43 -9.38
CA SER A 239 -15.28 11.63 -8.59
C SER A 239 -14.28 11.87 -7.46
N LEU A 240 -13.46 10.87 -7.08
CA LEU A 240 -12.37 11.04 -6.10
C LEU A 240 -11.40 12.16 -6.53
N TRP A 241 -11.07 12.25 -7.82
CA TRP A 241 -10.12 13.23 -8.34
C TRP A 241 -10.63 14.66 -8.16
N ASP A 242 -11.93 14.87 -8.42
CA ASP A 242 -12.58 16.17 -8.26
C ASP A 242 -12.60 16.59 -6.78
N VAL A 243 -12.93 15.67 -5.87
CA VAL A 243 -12.97 16.00 -4.43
C VAL A 243 -11.58 16.14 -3.83
N ALA A 244 -10.57 15.42 -4.33
CA ALA A 244 -9.17 15.58 -3.93
C ALA A 244 -8.61 16.94 -4.37
N GLN A 245 -9.01 17.43 -5.54
CA GLN A 245 -8.61 18.76 -6.02
C GLN A 245 -9.10 19.88 -5.09
N ASN A 246 -10.26 19.72 -4.43
CA ASN A 246 -10.78 20.70 -3.46
C ASN A 246 -9.89 20.87 -2.22
N ILE A 247 -9.05 19.89 -1.91
CA ILE A 247 -8.07 19.95 -0.81
C ILE A 247 -6.63 20.16 -1.31
N GLY A 248 -6.47 20.58 -2.57
CA GLY A 248 -5.17 20.91 -3.16
C GLY A 248 -4.39 19.70 -3.69
N ILE A 249 -4.98 18.51 -3.72
CA ILE A 249 -4.31 17.32 -4.26
C ILE A 249 -4.62 17.18 -5.74
N ARG A 250 -3.59 17.18 -6.57
CA ARG A 250 -3.70 16.90 -8.01
C ARG A 250 -3.05 15.58 -8.35
N PHE A 251 -3.83 14.67 -8.94
CA PHE A 251 -3.34 13.39 -9.45
C PHE A 251 -2.94 13.46 -10.92
N GLU A 252 -1.80 12.86 -11.25
CA GLU A 252 -1.31 12.63 -12.61
C GLU A 252 -1.16 11.13 -12.86
N GLN A 253 -1.71 10.62 -13.96
CA GLN A 253 -1.54 9.22 -14.34
C GLN A 253 -0.14 9.04 -14.92
N VAL A 254 0.66 8.16 -14.32
CA VAL A 254 2.06 7.95 -14.68
C VAL A 254 2.34 6.57 -15.24
N GLY A 255 1.35 5.68 -15.24
CA GLY A 255 1.48 4.37 -15.81
C GLY A 255 0.21 3.53 -15.72
N GLU A 256 0.34 2.31 -16.24
CA GLU A 256 -0.70 1.30 -16.19
C GLU A 256 -0.08 -0.10 -16.08
N ARG A 257 -0.84 -1.04 -15.55
CA ARG A 257 -0.55 -2.48 -15.56
C ARG A 257 -1.77 -3.22 -16.05
N ARG A 258 -1.57 -4.30 -16.81
CA ARG A 258 -2.68 -5.14 -17.27
C ARG A 258 -3.34 -5.81 -16.06
N GLY A 259 -4.61 -5.50 -15.81
CA GLY A 259 -5.44 -6.18 -14.83
C GLY A 259 -6.13 -7.42 -15.42
N ALA A 260 -6.82 -8.18 -14.56
CA ALA A 260 -7.71 -9.23 -15.03
C ALA A 260 -9.05 -8.63 -15.50
N GLY A 261 -9.64 -9.14 -16.57
CA GLY A 261 -11.01 -8.77 -16.95
C GLY A 261 -11.19 -7.47 -17.74
N GLY A 262 -10.16 -7.00 -18.44
CA GLY A 262 -10.28 -5.95 -19.46
C GLY A 262 -9.62 -4.64 -19.07
N GLU A 263 -10.15 -3.97 -18.04
CA GLU A 263 -9.64 -2.66 -17.61
C GLU A 263 -8.25 -2.75 -16.96
N PRO A 264 -7.34 -1.82 -17.28
CA PRO A 264 -6.02 -1.77 -16.67
C PRO A 264 -6.10 -1.31 -15.22
N ILE A 265 -5.03 -1.60 -14.48
CA ILE A 265 -4.74 -0.94 -13.21
C ILE A 265 -3.94 0.32 -13.56
N GLU A 266 -4.56 1.47 -13.41
CA GLU A 266 -3.94 2.77 -13.58
C GLU A 266 -3.09 3.13 -12.36
N ILE A 267 -1.95 3.77 -12.60
CA ILE A 267 -1.03 4.23 -11.56
C ILE A 267 -1.01 5.75 -11.59
N TRP A 268 -1.35 6.35 -10.45
CA TRP A 268 -1.47 7.79 -10.30
C TRP A 268 -0.53 8.30 -9.22
N ILE A 269 0.11 9.45 -9.46
CA ILE A 269 0.87 10.18 -8.44
C ILE A 269 0.13 11.48 -8.13
N GLY A 270 -0.21 11.68 -6.86
CA GLY A 270 -0.78 12.90 -6.31
C GLY A 270 0.29 13.82 -5.74
N THR A 271 0.18 15.11 -6.03
CA THR A 271 0.98 16.18 -5.43
C THR A 271 0.08 17.22 -4.80
N VAL A 272 0.49 17.73 -3.63
CA VAL A 272 -0.17 18.85 -2.96
C VAL A 272 0.28 20.16 -3.61
N GLN A 273 -0.66 21.04 -3.93
CA GLN A 273 -0.45 22.35 -4.53
C GLN A 273 -0.75 23.50 -3.57
#